data_AF-A0A7Y3KZ81-F1
#
_entry.id   AF-A0A7Y3KZ81-F1
#
_cell.length_a   1.000
_cell.length_b   1.000
_cell.length_c   1.000
_cell.angle_alpha   90.00
_cell.angle_beta   90.00
_cell.angle_gamma   90.00
#
_symmetry.space_group_name_H-M   'P 1'
#
loop_
_entity.id
_entity.type
_entity.pdbx_description
1 polymer ?
#
loop_
_entity_poly.entity_id
_entity_poly.type
_entity_poly.pdbx_seq_one_letter_code
_entity_poly.pdbx_strand_id
1 'polypeptide(L)'
;MKRSWTFYVQFAVLCAFSAFAISVGFWFIWRALQLRSLHDMWQPAVAIGIVEAPLFLVFAGILWKLFLTIAVPGRPADAPPMELRPGERVLLEPILNRPHPRTLMTAGALLTVSLWGVFAWGWQLYHGLQVTGLGSPVFWGFYITNFVFFIGISHAGTLISAILRIASAEWRRAITRSAEVITVLVILFGAGNIILDLGRPDRMLNVFFNGRLESPLLWDVCSITGYITGSMIYLYLPLIPDIAILRDHVHDWRRGLYDLLSLGWTGTPHQVHVLESCIGIMALIVIPVAVSVHTVVSYVFSMTIQPMWHSAIFGPYFVVGAIFSGIAALIIAMAILRWAYGLGDYLRPIHFQNLGALLLVMCCLWLYFTFCEFITTWYGAAPDDMVIFWSKLTGAYAPYFWTMIATCFVIPFTVLASPLRKTVAGVVIASVPICVGMWLERFLIVVPTLVRPRLPYLGGHYTPSWVEVSLLAACFAGFSLLYVLFTRFFPIVSIWEVREGQEHAVAEVSKRVESYLPAAQV
;
A
#
# COMPACT_ATOMS: atom_id res chain seq x y z
N MET A 1 -10.88 -39.04 0.02
CA MET A 1 -9.49 -38.73 -0.44
C MET A 1 -9.29 -37.26 -0.85
N LYS A 2 -10.06 -36.65 -1.77
CA LYS A 2 -9.85 -35.23 -2.14
C LYS A 2 -9.99 -34.23 -0.96
N ARG A 3 -10.95 -34.42 -0.06
CA ARG A 3 -11.20 -33.53 1.09
C ARG A 3 -10.10 -33.52 2.17
N SER A 4 -9.41 -34.65 2.39
CA SER A 4 -8.27 -34.66 3.33
C SER A 4 -7.08 -33.93 2.73
N TRP A 5 -6.87 -34.02 1.42
CA TRP A 5 -5.78 -33.35 0.72
C TRP A 5 -5.88 -31.82 0.77
N THR A 6 -7.08 -31.25 0.57
CA THR A 6 -7.29 -29.79 0.69
C THR A 6 -6.91 -29.28 2.09
N PHE A 7 -7.32 -30.01 3.14
CA PHE A 7 -6.96 -29.67 4.52
C PHE A 7 -5.44 -29.74 4.75
N TYR A 8 -4.77 -30.78 4.27
CA TYR A 8 -3.31 -30.90 4.39
C TYR A 8 -2.56 -29.81 3.62
N VAL A 9 -3.04 -29.41 2.44
CA VAL A 9 -2.43 -28.30 1.67
C VAL A 9 -2.64 -26.97 2.37
N GLN A 10 -3.85 -26.68 2.87
CA GLN A 10 -4.13 -25.47 3.67
C GLN A 10 -3.23 -25.42 4.91
N PHE A 11 -3.14 -26.54 5.62
CA PHE A 11 -2.27 -26.69 6.79
C PHE A 11 -0.80 -26.45 6.42
N ALA A 12 -0.29 -27.06 5.34
CA ALA A 12 1.10 -26.89 4.92
C ALA A 12 1.42 -25.45 4.51
N VAL A 13 0.52 -24.77 3.80
CA VAL A 13 0.67 -23.36 3.42
C VAL A 13 0.69 -22.47 4.65
N LEU A 14 -0.26 -22.65 5.58
CA LEU A 14 -0.31 -21.90 6.83
C LEU A 14 0.91 -22.17 7.72
N CYS A 15 1.37 -23.42 7.80
CA CYS A 15 2.61 -23.77 8.49
C CYS A 15 3.82 -23.09 7.84
N ALA A 16 3.88 -23.02 6.51
CA ALA A 16 4.98 -22.33 5.82
C ALA A 16 4.97 -20.82 6.07
N PHE A 17 3.80 -20.18 6.02
CA PHE A 17 3.65 -18.75 6.32
C PHE A 17 3.95 -18.44 7.79
N SER A 18 3.41 -19.23 8.71
CA SER A 18 3.69 -19.09 10.15
C SER A 18 5.14 -19.40 10.46
N ALA A 19 5.75 -20.42 9.85
CA ALA A 19 7.17 -20.73 10.02
C ALA A 19 8.05 -19.61 9.48
N PHE A 20 7.70 -19.00 8.35
CA PHE A 20 8.42 -17.84 7.83
C PHE A 20 8.33 -16.65 8.79
N ALA A 21 7.12 -16.27 9.22
CA ALA A 21 6.91 -15.18 10.17
C ALA A 21 7.64 -15.43 11.51
N ILE A 22 7.51 -16.64 12.07
CA ILE A 22 8.19 -17.05 13.30
C ILE A 22 9.71 -17.02 13.11
N SER A 23 10.22 -17.52 11.98
CA SER A 23 11.67 -17.54 11.71
C SER A 23 12.25 -16.13 11.62
N VAL A 24 11.54 -15.20 10.99
CA VAL A 24 11.95 -13.78 10.92
C VAL A 24 11.93 -13.14 12.31
N GLY A 25 10.86 -13.35 13.09
CA GLY A 25 10.77 -12.84 14.47
C GLY A 25 11.83 -13.42 15.40
N PHE A 26 12.07 -14.74 15.33
CA PHE A 26 13.10 -15.42 16.14
C PHE A 26 14.51 -15.00 15.74
N TRP A 27 14.77 -14.82 14.44
CA TRP A 27 16.06 -14.33 13.97
C TRP A 27 16.38 -12.96 14.59
N PHE A 28 15.39 -12.07 14.68
CA PHE A 28 15.53 -10.78 15.35
C PHE A 28 15.83 -10.90 16.84
N ILE A 29 15.02 -11.68 17.57
CA ILE A 29 15.23 -11.88 19.01
C ILE A 29 16.62 -12.47 19.25
N TRP A 30 17.02 -13.48 18.48
CA TRP A 30 18.33 -14.10 18.57
C TRP A 30 19.47 -13.11 18.25
N ARG A 31 19.32 -12.26 17.22
CA ARG A 31 20.34 -11.26 16.85
C ARG A 31 20.43 -10.14 17.88
N ALA A 32 19.30 -9.69 18.43
CA ALA A 32 19.24 -8.70 19.51
C ALA A 32 19.89 -9.24 20.80
N LEU A 33 19.67 -10.53 21.11
CA LEU A 33 20.30 -11.20 22.26
C LEU A 33 21.82 -11.39 22.12
N GLN A 34 22.38 -11.25 20.92
CA GLN A 34 23.83 -11.25 20.71
C GLN A 34 24.51 -9.91 21.03
N LEU A 35 23.73 -8.85 21.26
CA LEU A 35 24.28 -7.55 21.66
C LEU A 35 24.74 -7.60 23.12
N ARG A 36 25.99 -7.17 23.35
CA ARG A 36 26.71 -7.41 24.61
C ARG A 36 26.52 -6.33 25.67
N SER A 37 25.92 -5.18 25.35
CA SER A 37 25.75 -4.08 26.31
C SER A 37 24.33 -3.53 26.37
N LEU A 38 23.92 -3.08 27.56
CA LEU A 38 22.65 -2.37 27.78
C LEU A 38 22.57 -1.05 27.00
N HIS A 39 23.70 -0.44 26.62
CA HIS A 39 23.73 0.76 25.79
C HIS A 39 23.30 0.47 24.34
N ASP A 40 23.67 -0.70 23.81
CA ASP A 40 23.29 -1.14 22.47
C ASP A 40 21.79 -1.45 22.36
N MET A 41 21.13 -1.82 23.47
CA MET A 41 19.69 -2.09 23.50
C MET A 41 18.81 -0.84 23.27
N TRP A 42 19.32 0.36 23.55
CA TRP A 42 18.59 1.62 23.36
C TRP A 42 18.83 2.26 22.00
N GLN A 43 19.59 1.61 21.10
CA GLN A 43 19.72 2.05 19.72
C GLN A 43 18.36 1.95 19.01
N PRO A 44 17.98 2.93 18.15
CA PRO A 44 16.75 2.89 17.37
C PRO A 44 16.57 1.56 16.61
N ALA A 45 17.68 0.99 16.13
CA ALA A 45 17.80 -0.34 15.55
C ALA A 45 17.13 -1.45 16.36
N VAL A 46 17.44 -1.49 17.65
CA VAL A 46 17.02 -2.55 18.57
C VAL A 46 15.60 -2.29 19.02
N ALA A 47 15.21 -1.02 19.20
CA ALA A 47 13.83 -0.66 19.46
C ALA A 47 12.90 -1.08 18.30
N ILE A 48 13.27 -0.83 17.04
CA ILE A 48 12.47 -1.24 15.87
C ILE A 48 12.39 -2.77 15.79
N GLY A 49 13.52 -3.48 15.90
CA GLY A 49 13.54 -4.94 15.88
C GLY A 49 12.75 -5.59 17.03
N ILE A 50 12.81 -5.01 18.24
CA ILE A 50 12.02 -5.45 19.41
C ILE A 50 10.54 -5.13 19.25
N VAL A 51 10.17 -4.03 18.58
CA VAL A 51 8.77 -3.68 18.33
C VAL A 51 8.18 -4.54 17.22
N GLU A 52 8.96 -4.87 16.18
CA GLU A 52 8.47 -5.62 15.02
C GLU A 52 8.48 -7.14 15.22
N ALA A 53 9.43 -7.70 15.97
CA ALA A 53 9.49 -9.15 16.21
C ALA A 53 8.22 -9.75 16.86
N PRO A 54 7.60 -9.12 17.88
CA PRO A 54 6.32 -9.55 18.43
C PRO A 54 5.19 -9.50 17.42
N LEU A 55 5.22 -8.59 16.44
CA LEU A 55 4.18 -8.48 15.42
C LEU A 55 4.12 -9.72 14.54
N PHE A 56 5.27 -10.28 14.17
CA PHE A 56 5.33 -11.52 13.41
C PHE A 56 4.73 -12.71 14.18
N LEU A 57 4.93 -12.75 15.51
CA LEU A 57 4.29 -13.76 16.36
C LEU A 57 2.78 -13.55 16.45
N VAL A 58 2.32 -12.30 16.50
CA VAL A 58 0.89 -11.97 16.47
C VAL A 58 0.27 -12.37 15.12
N PHE A 59 0.93 -12.09 14.00
CA PHE A 59 0.48 -12.51 12.66
C PHE A 59 0.35 -14.04 12.58
N ALA A 60 1.36 -14.78 13.04
CA ALA A 60 1.32 -16.23 13.09
C ALA A 60 0.20 -16.74 14.02
N GLY A 61 0.01 -16.11 15.18
CA GLY A 61 -1.05 -16.45 16.13
C GLY A 61 -2.46 -16.21 15.57
N ILE A 62 -2.66 -15.12 14.83
CA ILE A 62 -3.92 -14.81 14.15
C ILE A 62 -4.21 -15.85 13.08
N LEU A 63 -3.25 -16.14 12.20
CA LEU A 63 -3.37 -17.17 11.17
C LEU A 63 -3.67 -18.55 11.76
N TRP A 64 -3.01 -18.89 12.87
CA TRP A 64 -3.25 -20.15 13.58
C TRP A 64 -4.64 -20.22 14.20
N LYS A 65 -5.09 -19.14 14.87
CA LYS A 65 -6.44 -19.04 15.43
C LYS A 65 -7.50 -19.16 14.33
N LEU A 66 -7.33 -18.46 13.22
CA LEU A 66 -8.21 -18.57 12.06
C LEU A 66 -8.22 -19.97 11.48
N PHE A 67 -7.07 -20.61 11.32
CA PHE A 67 -7.02 -21.98 10.83
C PHE A 67 -7.77 -22.94 11.78
N LEU A 68 -7.48 -22.90 13.08
CA LEU A 68 -8.14 -23.78 14.04
C LEU A 68 -9.66 -23.56 14.13
N THR A 69 -10.14 -22.32 13.91
CA THR A 69 -11.56 -21.98 14.06
C THR A 69 -12.35 -22.02 12.75
N ILE A 70 -11.73 -21.69 11.62
CA ILE A 70 -12.38 -21.67 10.29
C ILE A 70 -12.19 -23.01 9.57
N ALA A 71 -11.00 -23.64 9.67
CA ALA A 71 -10.74 -24.95 9.07
C ALA A 71 -11.42 -26.05 9.87
N VAL A 72 -12.75 -26.04 9.83
CA VAL A 72 -13.59 -27.18 10.20
C VAL A 72 -13.18 -28.33 9.27
N PRO A 73 -12.98 -29.56 9.78
CA PRO A 73 -12.73 -30.72 8.94
C PRO A 73 -13.94 -30.99 8.03
N GLY A 74 -13.94 -30.33 6.87
CA GLY A 74 -14.98 -30.39 5.84
C GLY A 74 -16.27 -29.64 6.22
N ARG A 75 -16.69 -28.70 5.36
CA ARG A 75 -18.08 -28.22 5.33
C ARG A 75 -19.03 -29.45 5.35
N PRO A 76 -20.07 -29.46 6.21
CA PRO A 76 -21.10 -30.49 6.18
C PRO A 76 -21.64 -30.64 4.75
N ALA A 77 -21.78 -31.87 4.24
CA ALA A 77 -22.13 -32.09 2.82
C ALA A 77 -23.49 -31.49 2.42
N ASP A 78 -24.31 -31.19 3.43
CA ASP A 78 -25.67 -30.65 3.44
C ASP A 78 -25.73 -29.13 3.70
N ALA A 79 -24.62 -28.45 3.97
CA ALA A 79 -24.65 -27.01 4.23
C ALA A 79 -25.11 -26.24 2.96
N PRO A 80 -26.17 -25.42 3.04
CA PRO A 80 -26.77 -24.77 1.88
C PRO A 80 -25.77 -23.83 1.19
N PRO A 81 -25.84 -23.68 -0.15
CA PRO A 81 -24.99 -22.74 -0.88
C PRO A 81 -25.21 -21.32 -0.36
N MET A 82 -24.15 -20.53 -0.30
CA MET A 82 -24.28 -19.12 0.09
C MET A 82 -25.11 -18.37 -0.95
N GLU A 83 -26.13 -17.65 -0.50
CA GLU A 83 -27.06 -16.95 -1.40
C GLU A 83 -26.47 -15.62 -1.92
N LEU A 84 -26.66 -15.37 -3.22
CA LEU A 84 -26.39 -14.10 -3.89
C LEU A 84 -27.69 -13.31 -4.07
N ARG A 85 -27.72 -12.06 -3.59
CA ARG A 85 -28.85 -11.17 -3.85
C ARG A 85 -28.81 -10.68 -5.31
N PRO A 86 -29.96 -10.35 -5.93
CA PRO A 86 -30.03 -9.96 -7.33
C PRO A 86 -29.07 -8.81 -7.72
N GLY A 87 -28.92 -7.79 -6.86
CA GLY A 87 -28.02 -6.66 -7.10
C GLY A 87 -26.53 -6.98 -6.99
N GLU A 88 -26.15 -8.01 -6.22
CA GLU A 88 -24.75 -8.36 -5.97
C GLU A 88 -24.11 -9.12 -7.14
N ARG A 89 -24.92 -9.65 -8.06
CA ARG A 89 -24.44 -10.40 -9.23
C ARG A 89 -23.50 -9.56 -10.11
N VAL A 90 -23.73 -8.24 -10.18
CA VAL A 90 -22.89 -7.28 -10.92
C VAL A 90 -21.44 -7.32 -10.44
N LEU A 91 -21.21 -7.57 -9.14
CA LEU A 91 -19.85 -7.65 -8.57
C LEU A 91 -19.10 -8.92 -8.99
N LEU A 92 -19.82 -9.95 -9.45
CA LEU A 92 -19.24 -11.21 -9.93
C LEU A 92 -19.16 -11.31 -11.45
N GLU A 93 -19.82 -10.43 -12.20
CA GLU A 93 -19.78 -10.43 -13.67
C GLU A 93 -18.35 -10.38 -14.23
N PRO A 94 -17.42 -9.56 -13.69
CA PRO A 94 -16.03 -9.56 -14.16
C PRO A 94 -15.30 -10.87 -13.90
N ILE A 95 -15.85 -11.82 -13.16
CA ILE A 95 -15.19 -13.09 -12.82
C ILE A 95 -15.83 -14.24 -13.60
N LEU A 96 -17.17 -14.25 -13.64
CA LEU A 96 -18.00 -15.28 -14.26
C LEU A 96 -17.99 -15.17 -15.79
N ASN A 97 -18.03 -13.96 -16.33
CA ASN A 97 -18.11 -13.75 -17.77
C ASN A 97 -16.71 -13.75 -18.42
N ARG A 98 -16.65 -14.11 -19.71
CA ARG A 98 -15.42 -13.98 -20.50
C ARG A 98 -14.95 -12.52 -20.54
N PRO A 99 -13.63 -12.27 -20.56
CA PRO A 99 -13.11 -10.91 -20.59
C PRO A 99 -13.56 -10.21 -21.86
N HIS A 100 -14.05 -8.98 -21.73
CA HIS A 100 -14.39 -8.15 -22.86
C HIS A 100 -13.13 -7.87 -23.72
N PRO A 101 -13.21 -7.80 -25.06
CA PRO A 101 -12.04 -7.56 -25.92
C PRO A 101 -11.20 -6.34 -25.50
N ARG A 102 -11.85 -5.26 -25.07
CA ARG A 102 -11.17 -4.07 -24.53
C ARG A 102 -10.28 -4.39 -23.32
N THR A 103 -10.76 -5.20 -22.37
CA THR A 103 -9.97 -5.60 -21.19
C THR A 103 -8.77 -6.47 -21.58
N LEU A 104 -8.93 -7.31 -22.61
CA LEU A 104 -7.82 -8.11 -23.12
C LEU A 104 -6.78 -7.23 -23.84
N MET A 105 -7.22 -6.25 -24.62
CA MET A 105 -6.34 -5.28 -25.28
C MET A 105 -5.57 -4.43 -24.27
N THR A 106 -6.23 -3.93 -23.22
CA THR A 106 -5.54 -3.18 -22.16
C THR A 106 -4.55 -4.07 -21.41
N ALA A 107 -4.93 -5.30 -21.04
CA ALA A 107 -4.01 -6.24 -20.41
C ALA A 107 -2.81 -6.58 -21.31
N GLY A 108 -3.03 -6.76 -22.62
CA GLY A 108 -1.96 -7.00 -23.59
C GLY A 108 -1.00 -5.81 -23.75
N ALA A 109 -1.54 -4.59 -23.79
CA ALA A 109 -0.72 -3.38 -23.81
C ALA A 109 0.12 -3.21 -22.54
N LEU A 110 -0.49 -3.41 -21.36
CA LEU A 110 0.21 -3.35 -20.08
C LEU A 110 1.29 -4.44 -19.98
N LEU A 111 0.98 -5.67 -20.41
CA LEU A 111 1.93 -6.77 -20.45
C LEU A 111 3.13 -6.44 -21.34
N THR A 112 2.89 -5.81 -22.50
CA THR A 112 3.97 -5.41 -23.43
C THR A 112 4.93 -4.42 -22.76
N VAL A 113 4.40 -3.41 -22.06
CA VAL A 113 5.22 -2.43 -21.33
C VAL A 113 5.97 -3.09 -20.15
N SER A 114 5.32 -4.01 -19.43
CA SER A 114 5.99 -4.77 -18.35
C SER A 114 7.11 -5.65 -18.88
N LEU A 115 6.90 -6.34 -20.01
CA LEU A 115 7.94 -7.16 -20.66
C LEU A 115 9.10 -6.31 -21.17
N TRP A 116 8.82 -5.10 -21.68
CA TRP A 116 9.87 -4.13 -22.02
C TRP A 116 10.70 -3.73 -20.79
N GLY A 117 10.07 -3.54 -19.63
CA GLY A 117 10.77 -3.33 -18.37
C GLY A 117 11.67 -4.49 -17.98
N VAL A 118 11.18 -5.73 -18.08
CA VAL A 118 11.98 -6.94 -17.80
C VAL A 118 13.19 -7.01 -18.74
N PHE A 119 13.01 -6.68 -20.02
CA PHE A 119 14.12 -6.57 -20.96
C PHE A 119 15.12 -5.48 -20.57
N ALA A 120 14.65 -4.29 -20.21
CA ALA A 120 15.51 -3.18 -19.76
C ALA A 120 16.30 -3.54 -18.49
N TRP A 121 15.69 -4.24 -17.54
CA TRP A 121 16.40 -4.74 -16.36
C TRP A 121 17.42 -5.82 -16.72
N GLY A 122 17.07 -6.77 -17.61
CA GLY A 122 18.03 -7.75 -18.12
C GLY A 122 19.23 -7.11 -18.82
N TRP A 123 19.00 -6.03 -19.58
CA TRP A 123 20.04 -5.22 -20.20
C TRP A 123 20.97 -4.59 -19.15
N GLN A 124 20.41 -4.04 -18.08
CA GLN A 124 21.16 -3.51 -16.94
C GLN A 124 21.98 -4.59 -16.21
N LEU A 125 21.40 -5.78 -15.99
CA LEU A 125 22.12 -6.88 -15.32
C LEU A 125 23.33 -7.33 -16.13
N TYR A 126 23.21 -7.35 -17.46
CA TYR A 126 24.31 -7.76 -18.34
C TYR A 126 25.42 -6.70 -18.43
N HIS A 127 25.05 -5.42 -18.61
CA HIS A 127 26.02 -4.34 -18.80
C HIS A 127 26.46 -3.65 -17.50
N GLY A 128 25.83 -3.95 -16.37
CA GLY A 128 26.02 -3.28 -15.09
C GLY A 128 25.28 -1.94 -14.97
N LEU A 129 25.35 -1.33 -13.78
CA LEU A 129 24.66 -0.06 -13.48
C LEU A 129 25.12 1.13 -14.33
N GLN A 130 26.22 1.02 -15.07
CA GLN A 130 26.71 2.09 -15.97
C GLN A 130 25.74 2.48 -17.09
N VAL A 131 24.74 1.63 -17.41
CA VAL A 131 23.70 1.98 -18.39
C VAL A 131 22.67 2.96 -17.84
N THR A 132 22.68 3.18 -16.53
CA THR A 132 21.84 4.15 -15.85
C THR A 132 22.48 5.53 -15.86
N GLY A 133 21.73 6.56 -15.49
CA GLY A 133 22.27 7.90 -15.24
C GLY A 133 23.00 8.02 -13.90
N LEU A 134 23.11 6.95 -13.12
CA LEU A 134 23.73 6.96 -11.80
C LEU A 134 25.26 6.99 -11.91
N GLY A 135 25.90 7.61 -10.93
CA GLY A 135 27.35 7.72 -10.86
C GLY A 135 27.83 8.26 -9.52
N SER A 136 29.08 8.72 -9.47
CA SER A 136 29.58 9.49 -8.32
C SER A 136 29.54 10.98 -8.68
N PRO A 137 28.92 11.86 -7.87
CA PRO A 137 28.37 11.62 -6.52
C PRO A 137 26.90 11.12 -6.48
N VAL A 138 26.18 11.13 -7.60
CA VAL A 138 24.74 10.81 -7.65
C VAL A 138 24.51 9.31 -7.82
N PHE A 139 24.66 8.56 -6.73
CA PHE A 139 24.47 7.12 -6.72
C PHE A 139 23.01 6.69 -6.58
N TRP A 140 22.12 7.61 -6.23
CA TRP A 140 20.68 7.39 -6.14
C TRP A 140 19.91 8.43 -6.97
N GLY A 141 18.93 7.94 -7.73
CA GLY A 141 18.10 8.76 -8.61
C GLY A 141 16.70 8.19 -8.73
N PHE A 142 16.31 7.74 -9.92
CA PHE A 142 14.97 7.23 -10.19
C PHE A 142 14.60 6.02 -9.34
N TYR A 143 15.50 5.05 -9.11
CA TYR A 143 15.15 3.85 -8.35
C TYR A 143 14.73 4.13 -6.92
N ILE A 144 15.52 4.90 -6.16
CA ILE A 144 15.13 5.26 -4.79
C ILE A 144 13.90 6.18 -4.78
N THR A 145 13.77 7.08 -5.76
CA THR A 145 12.59 7.95 -5.91
C THR A 145 11.32 7.12 -6.09
N ASN A 146 11.37 6.15 -7.00
CA ASN A 146 10.28 5.22 -7.29
C ASN A 146 9.98 4.33 -6.09
N PHE A 147 11.01 3.81 -5.42
CA PHE A 147 10.88 3.03 -4.20
C PHE A 147 10.06 3.79 -3.15
N VAL A 148 10.50 5.00 -2.76
CA VAL A 148 9.80 5.80 -1.75
C VAL A 148 8.40 6.19 -2.22
N PHE A 149 8.22 6.45 -3.52
CA PHE A 149 6.92 6.80 -4.09
C PHE A 149 5.92 5.63 -4.07
N PHE A 150 6.30 4.44 -4.52
CA PHE A 150 5.44 3.27 -4.51
C PHE A 150 5.18 2.76 -3.09
N ILE A 151 6.19 2.75 -2.23
CA ILE A 151 5.95 2.53 -0.79
C ILE A 151 5.00 3.62 -0.27
N GLY A 152 5.15 4.89 -0.66
CA GLY A 152 4.21 5.99 -0.39
C GLY A 152 2.75 5.64 -0.69
N ILE A 153 2.48 5.35 -1.96
CA ILE A 153 1.13 5.02 -2.46
C ILE A 153 0.52 3.85 -1.71
N SER A 154 1.33 2.84 -1.38
CA SER A 154 0.82 1.64 -0.75
C SER A 154 0.17 1.90 0.61
N HIS A 155 0.57 2.96 1.33
CA HIS A 155 0.07 3.19 2.69
C HIS A 155 -1.41 3.54 2.72
N ALA A 156 -1.90 4.32 1.77
CA ALA A 156 -3.27 4.79 1.85
C ALA A 156 -4.31 3.69 1.75
N GLY A 157 -3.97 2.48 1.28
CA GLY A 157 -4.97 1.43 1.20
C GLY A 157 -5.28 0.83 2.56
N THR A 158 -4.33 0.10 3.14
CA THR A 158 -4.51 -0.58 4.42
C THR A 158 -4.57 0.39 5.60
N LEU A 159 -3.79 1.48 5.58
CA LEU A 159 -3.83 2.48 6.66
C LEU A 159 -5.18 3.19 6.71
N ILE A 160 -5.71 3.66 5.58
CA ILE A 160 -7.01 4.33 5.56
C ILE A 160 -8.14 3.33 5.83
N SER A 161 -8.09 2.12 5.27
CA SER A 161 -9.08 1.08 5.59
C SER A 161 -9.13 0.80 7.09
N ALA A 162 -7.96 0.68 7.74
CA ALA A 162 -7.85 0.46 9.18
C ALA A 162 -8.33 1.67 10.01
N ILE A 163 -7.89 2.88 9.68
CA ILE A 163 -8.31 4.12 10.39
C ILE A 163 -9.82 4.30 10.27
N LEU A 164 -10.38 4.18 9.06
CA LEU A 164 -11.82 4.31 8.84
C LEU A 164 -12.62 3.21 9.55
N ARG A 165 -12.05 2.01 9.69
CA ARG A 165 -12.67 0.91 10.44
C ARG A 165 -12.73 1.23 11.93
N ILE A 166 -11.64 1.72 12.51
CA ILE A 166 -11.61 2.11 13.93
C ILE A 166 -12.47 3.35 14.20
N ALA A 167 -12.53 4.28 13.24
CA ALA A 167 -13.40 5.45 13.31
C ALA A 167 -14.89 5.13 13.05
N SER A 168 -15.25 3.85 12.86
CA SER A 168 -16.62 3.40 12.55
C SER A 168 -17.25 4.14 11.37
N ALA A 169 -16.45 4.47 10.35
CA ALA A 169 -16.91 5.20 9.18
C ALA A 169 -17.61 4.24 8.21
N GLU A 170 -18.94 4.14 8.28
CA GLU A 170 -19.75 3.17 7.51
C GLU A 170 -19.58 3.26 5.97
N TRP A 171 -19.28 4.45 5.45
CA TRP A 171 -19.02 4.64 4.00
C TRP A 171 -17.75 3.92 3.51
N ARG A 172 -16.88 3.46 4.41
CA ARG A 172 -15.66 2.72 4.04
C ARG A 172 -15.96 1.38 3.36
N ARG A 173 -17.11 0.75 3.67
CA ARG A 173 -17.43 -0.65 3.30
C ARG A 173 -17.32 -0.89 1.80
N ALA A 174 -17.65 0.09 0.96
CA ALA A 174 -17.56 -0.04 -0.50
C ALA A 174 -16.14 0.13 -1.07
N ILE A 175 -15.21 0.70 -0.30
CA ILE A 175 -13.87 1.10 -0.77
C ILE A 175 -12.73 0.29 -0.16
N THR A 176 -12.93 -0.29 1.04
CA THR A 176 -11.91 -0.99 1.84
C THR A 176 -11.08 -1.96 1.01
N ARG A 177 -11.74 -2.88 0.30
CA ARG A 177 -11.04 -3.87 -0.51
C ARG A 177 -10.26 -3.27 -1.66
N SER A 178 -10.86 -2.34 -2.41
CA SER A 178 -10.16 -1.69 -3.52
C SER A 178 -8.87 -0.99 -3.05
N ALA A 179 -8.89 -0.46 -1.83
CA ALA A 179 -7.78 0.20 -1.19
C ALA A 179 -6.72 -0.81 -0.71
N GLU A 180 -7.11 -1.84 0.03
CA GLU A 180 -6.23 -2.91 0.52
C GLU A 180 -5.50 -3.65 -0.62
N VAL A 181 -6.18 -3.87 -1.76
CA VAL A 181 -5.56 -4.47 -2.96
C VAL A 181 -4.47 -3.58 -3.54
N ILE A 182 -4.71 -2.25 -3.63
CA ILE A 182 -3.69 -1.30 -4.09
C ILE A 182 -2.46 -1.42 -3.19
N THR A 183 -2.65 -1.50 -1.87
CA THR A 183 -1.52 -1.65 -0.94
C THR A 183 -0.68 -2.87 -1.28
N VAL A 184 -1.29 -4.05 -1.25
CA VAL A 184 -0.56 -5.32 -1.41
C VAL A 184 0.17 -5.37 -2.75
N LEU A 185 -0.44 -4.88 -3.83
CA LEU A 185 0.16 -4.91 -5.16
C LEU A 185 1.26 -3.86 -5.32
N VAL A 186 1.05 -2.64 -4.84
CA VAL A 186 1.98 -1.52 -5.02
C VAL A 186 3.25 -1.72 -4.18
N ILE A 187 3.17 -2.29 -2.96
CA ILE A 187 4.37 -2.53 -2.13
C ILE A 187 5.39 -3.40 -2.89
N LEU A 188 4.92 -4.37 -3.67
CA LEU A 188 5.82 -5.27 -4.44
C LEU A 188 6.68 -4.48 -5.44
N PHE A 189 6.13 -3.42 -6.05
CA PHE A 189 6.89 -2.56 -6.96
C PHE A 189 7.79 -1.59 -6.20
N GLY A 190 7.37 -1.11 -5.02
CA GLY A 190 8.24 -0.38 -4.11
C GLY A 190 9.47 -1.20 -3.76
N ALA A 191 9.29 -2.33 -3.06
CA ALA A 191 10.36 -3.25 -2.70
C ALA A 191 11.16 -3.74 -3.91
N GLY A 192 10.50 -3.97 -5.05
CA GLY A 192 11.13 -4.35 -6.31
C GLY A 192 12.18 -3.33 -6.78
N ASN A 193 11.94 -2.02 -6.62
CA ASN A 193 12.91 -0.99 -7.02
C ASN A 193 14.23 -1.07 -6.23
N ILE A 194 14.23 -1.57 -4.99
CA ILE A 194 15.47 -1.84 -4.24
C ILE A 194 16.29 -2.91 -4.98
N ILE A 195 15.65 -3.99 -5.42
CA ILE A 195 16.31 -5.08 -6.15
C ILE A 195 16.82 -4.59 -7.51
N LEU A 196 16.05 -3.72 -8.18
CA LEU A 196 16.47 -3.11 -9.45
C LEU A 196 17.70 -2.21 -9.28
N ASP A 197 17.87 -1.57 -8.14
CA ASP A 197 19.01 -0.68 -7.82
C ASP A 197 20.29 -1.45 -7.41
N LEU A 198 20.17 -2.72 -7.01
CA LEU A 198 21.33 -3.50 -6.59
C LEU A 198 22.27 -3.79 -7.77
N GLY A 199 23.55 -3.42 -7.63
CA GLY A 199 24.59 -3.80 -8.59
C GLY A 199 24.91 -5.30 -8.59
N ARG A 200 24.57 -6.02 -7.50
CA ARG A 200 24.76 -7.47 -7.34
C ARG A 200 23.55 -8.14 -6.67
N PRO A 201 22.43 -8.27 -7.38
CA PRO A 201 21.22 -8.87 -6.81
C PRO A 201 21.42 -10.35 -6.47
N ASP A 202 22.38 -11.02 -7.10
CA ASP A 202 22.82 -12.40 -6.76
C ASP A 202 23.25 -12.55 -5.30
N ARG A 203 23.70 -11.45 -4.67
CA ARG A 203 24.19 -11.43 -3.29
C ARG A 203 23.17 -10.91 -2.28
N MET A 204 21.92 -10.63 -2.68
CA MET A 204 20.91 -10.01 -1.83
C MET A 204 20.65 -10.79 -0.52
N LEU A 205 20.76 -12.12 -0.55
CA LEU A 205 20.56 -12.95 0.65
C LEU A 205 21.56 -12.66 1.77
N ASN A 206 22.71 -12.04 1.46
CA ASN A 206 23.67 -11.61 2.48
C ASN A 206 23.09 -10.56 3.43
N VAL A 207 22.06 -9.81 3.03
CA VAL A 207 21.35 -8.88 3.93
C VAL A 207 20.76 -9.63 5.12
N PHE A 208 20.24 -10.85 4.91
CA PHE A 208 19.68 -11.68 5.97
C PHE A 208 20.75 -12.44 6.79
N PHE A 209 21.81 -12.93 6.15
CA PHE A 209 22.83 -13.72 6.87
C PHE A 209 23.86 -12.84 7.60
N ASN A 210 24.25 -11.74 6.97
CA ASN A 210 25.38 -10.89 7.37
C ASN A 210 24.95 -9.44 7.65
N GLY A 211 23.64 -9.20 7.82
CA GLY A 211 23.08 -7.88 8.09
C GLY A 211 23.65 -7.22 9.37
N ARG A 212 23.84 -5.90 9.28
CA ARG A 212 24.25 -5.03 10.40
C ARG A 212 23.03 -4.30 10.94
N LEU A 213 22.77 -4.44 12.23
CA LEU A 213 21.62 -3.84 12.88
C LEU A 213 21.73 -2.32 12.94
N GLU A 214 22.90 -1.72 12.76
CA GLU A 214 23.08 -0.27 12.77
C GLU A 214 22.61 0.39 11.47
N SER A 215 22.32 -0.38 10.42
CA SER A 215 21.97 0.16 9.10
C SER A 215 20.46 0.39 8.95
N PRO A 216 20.01 1.62 8.64
CA PRO A 216 18.59 1.89 8.35
C PRO A 216 18.04 1.10 7.15
N LEU A 217 18.89 0.74 6.19
CA LEU A 217 18.49 -0.09 5.05
C LEU A 217 18.09 -1.51 5.47
N LEU A 218 18.69 -2.05 6.54
CA LEU A 218 18.26 -3.34 7.08
C LEU A 218 16.89 -3.21 7.76
N TRP A 219 16.66 -2.12 8.51
CA TRP A 219 15.36 -1.86 9.13
C TRP A 219 14.27 -1.76 8.08
N ASP A 220 14.55 -1.08 6.98
CA ASP A 220 13.63 -0.94 5.86
C ASP A 220 13.20 -2.29 5.28
N VAL A 221 14.16 -3.20 5.02
CA VAL A 221 13.86 -4.57 4.57
C VAL A 221 12.92 -5.29 5.55
N CYS A 222 13.15 -5.12 6.85
CA CYS A 222 12.36 -5.77 7.89
C CYS A 222 10.95 -5.17 8.01
N SER A 223 10.85 -3.84 8.08
CA SER A 223 9.60 -3.11 8.16
C SER A 223 8.73 -3.38 6.93
N ILE A 224 9.30 -3.34 5.72
CA ILE A 224 8.58 -3.67 4.48
C ILE A 224 8.10 -5.11 4.48
N THR A 225 8.92 -6.07 4.93
CA THR A 225 8.51 -7.48 5.01
C THR A 225 7.34 -7.66 5.99
N GLY A 226 7.40 -7.02 7.15
CA GLY A 226 6.31 -7.00 8.13
C GLY A 226 5.06 -6.35 7.57
N TYR A 227 5.21 -5.26 6.81
CA TYR A 227 4.11 -4.54 6.21
C TYR A 227 3.43 -5.29 5.07
N ILE A 228 4.19 -5.94 4.19
CA ILE A 228 3.65 -6.84 3.15
C ILE A 228 2.86 -7.97 3.82
N THR A 229 3.45 -8.62 4.82
CA THR A 229 2.83 -9.75 5.52
C THR A 229 1.53 -9.32 6.21
N GLY A 230 1.59 -8.25 7.00
CA GLY A 230 0.42 -7.71 7.69
C GLY A 230 -0.67 -7.24 6.73
N SER A 231 -0.31 -6.58 5.63
CA SER A 231 -1.25 -6.11 4.61
C SER A 231 -1.89 -7.26 3.83
N MET A 232 -1.13 -8.30 3.50
CA MET A 232 -1.66 -9.51 2.85
C MET A 232 -2.66 -10.22 3.75
N ILE A 233 -2.34 -10.38 5.04
CA ILE A 233 -3.27 -10.96 6.02
C ILE A 233 -4.51 -10.08 6.12
N TYR A 234 -4.33 -8.76 6.30
CA TYR A 234 -5.44 -7.82 6.46
C TYR A 234 -6.39 -7.79 5.26
N LEU A 235 -5.87 -7.91 4.03
CA LEU A 235 -6.68 -8.08 2.81
C LEU A 235 -7.36 -9.46 2.74
N TYR A 236 -6.65 -10.51 3.14
CA TYR A 236 -7.15 -11.88 3.03
C TYR A 236 -8.34 -12.14 3.97
N LEU A 237 -8.34 -11.61 5.19
CA LEU A 237 -9.43 -11.80 6.16
C LEU A 237 -10.81 -11.44 5.59
N PRO A 238 -11.09 -10.18 5.19
CA PRO A 238 -12.38 -9.79 4.63
C PRO A 238 -12.64 -10.41 3.25
N LEU A 239 -11.68 -11.09 2.64
CA LEU A 239 -11.84 -11.79 1.37
C LEU A 239 -12.38 -13.22 1.54
N ILE A 240 -12.19 -13.85 2.71
CA ILE A 240 -12.63 -15.23 3.00
C ILE A 240 -14.15 -15.43 2.73
N PRO A 241 -15.06 -14.59 3.25
CA PRO A 241 -16.49 -14.78 3.01
C PRO A 241 -16.84 -14.68 1.52
N ASP A 242 -16.22 -13.75 0.80
CA ASP A 242 -16.53 -13.51 -0.61
C ASP A 242 -15.93 -14.60 -1.52
N ILE A 243 -14.78 -15.18 -1.16
CA ILE A 243 -14.25 -16.39 -1.81
C ILE A 243 -15.22 -17.57 -1.62
N ALA A 244 -15.84 -17.69 -0.45
CA ALA A 244 -16.83 -18.73 -0.21
C ALA A 244 -18.11 -18.52 -1.04
N ILE A 245 -18.53 -17.29 -1.32
CA ILE A 245 -19.59 -16.99 -2.29
C ILE A 245 -19.16 -17.46 -3.69
N LEU A 246 -17.94 -17.11 -4.12
CA LEU A 246 -17.40 -17.51 -5.43
C LEU A 246 -17.29 -19.03 -5.60
N ARG A 247 -16.84 -19.74 -4.58
CA ARG A 247 -16.74 -21.21 -4.56
C ARG A 247 -18.06 -21.88 -4.93
N ASP A 248 -19.17 -21.33 -4.45
CA ASP A 248 -20.51 -21.92 -4.61
C ASP A 248 -21.13 -21.58 -5.99
N HIS A 249 -20.62 -20.55 -6.68
CA HIS A 249 -21.14 -20.07 -7.98
C HIS A 249 -20.23 -20.35 -9.19
N VAL A 250 -19.02 -20.86 -8.97
CA VAL A 250 -18.07 -21.19 -10.04
C VAL A 250 -17.94 -22.70 -10.18
N HIS A 251 -18.04 -23.20 -11.41
CA HIS A 251 -18.01 -24.64 -11.72
C HIS A 251 -16.73 -25.10 -12.44
N ASP A 252 -15.82 -24.17 -12.74
CA ASP A 252 -14.55 -24.45 -13.43
C ASP A 252 -13.47 -24.99 -12.48
N TRP A 253 -12.24 -25.17 -13.01
CA TRP A 253 -11.02 -25.45 -12.22
C TRP A 253 -10.82 -24.47 -11.04
N ARG A 254 -11.29 -23.23 -11.18
CA ARG A 254 -11.24 -22.18 -10.15
C ARG A 254 -12.00 -22.57 -8.89
N ARG A 255 -12.99 -23.47 -8.97
CA ARG A 255 -13.70 -24.00 -7.80
C ARG A 255 -12.73 -24.68 -6.82
N GLY A 256 -11.75 -25.43 -7.31
CA GLY A 256 -10.75 -26.07 -6.46
C GLY A 256 -9.85 -25.05 -5.75
N LEU A 257 -9.50 -23.96 -6.45
CA LEU A 257 -8.77 -22.84 -5.87
C LEU A 257 -9.60 -22.12 -4.79
N TYR A 258 -10.87 -21.81 -5.05
CA TYR A 258 -11.74 -21.15 -4.09
C TYR A 258 -12.11 -22.05 -2.91
N ASP A 259 -12.21 -23.36 -3.10
CA ASP A 259 -12.38 -24.32 -2.01
C ASP A 259 -11.17 -24.28 -1.07
N LEU A 260 -9.96 -24.24 -1.63
CA LEU A 260 -8.71 -24.09 -0.88
C LEU A 260 -8.63 -22.74 -0.15
N LEU A 261 -8.96 -21.63 -0.81
CA LEU A 261 -8.82 -20.29 -0.23
C LEU A 261 -9.98 -19.91 0.70
N SER A 262 -11.14 -20.57 0.62
CA SER A 262 -12.27 -20.31 1.52
C SER A 262 -12.08 -20.87 2.92
N LEU A 263 -11.05 -21.69 3.15
CA LEU A 263 -10.78 -22.37 4.43
C LEU A 263 -11.97 -23.16 5.00
N GLY A 264 -12.93 -23.58 4.16
CA GLY A 264 -14.14 -24.26 4.64
C GLY A 264 -15.19 -23.32 5.25
N TRP A 265 -15.11 -22.02 4.98
CA TRP A 265 -16.08 -21.03 5.46
C TRP A 265 -17.53 -21.40 5.11
N THR A 266 -18.39 -21.36 6.12
CA THR A 266 -19.84 -21.61 6.04
C THR A 266 -20.67 -20.45 6.58
N GLY A 267 -20.08 -19.49 7.29
CA GLY A 267 -20.77 -18.31 7.80
C GLY A 267 -21.51 -18.53 9.13
N THR A 268 -21.05 -19.46 9.96
CA THR A 268 -21.65 -19.65 11.30
C THR A 268 -21.43 -18.41 12.19
N PRO A 269 -22.30 -18.12 13.17
CA PRO A 269 -22.13 -16.96 14.06
C PRO A 269 -20.77 -16.93 14.78
N HIS A 270 -20.25 -18.11 15.13
CA HIS A 270 -18.92 -18.23 15.72
C HIS A 270 -17.79 -17.86 14.74
N GLN A 271 -17.86 -18.33 13.48
CA GLN A 271 -16.87 -17.97 12.45
C GLN A 271 -16.87 -16.46 12.16
N VAL A 272 -18.05 -15.85 12.07
CA VAL A 272 -18.21 -14.40 11.87
C VAL A 272 -17.58 -13.63 13.03
N HIS A 273 -17.90 -13.97 14.28
CA HIS A 273 -17.35 -13.29 15.44
C HIS A 273 -15.82 -13.36 15.52
N VAL A 274 -15.23 -14.52 15.19
CA VAL A 274 -13.78 -14.68 15.15
C VAL A 274 -13.15 -13.88 14.01
N LEU A 275 -13.77 -13.88 12.83
CA LEU A 275 -13.31 -13.08 11.69
C LEU A 275 -13.30 -11.59 12.02
N GLU A 276 -14.40 -11.06 12.57
CA GLU A 276 -14.50 -9.66 13.00
C GLU A 276 -13.44 -9.31 14.05
N SER A 277 -13.25 -10.19 15.04
CA SER A 277 -12.22 -10.01 16.07
C SER A 277 -10.81 -9.95 15.46
N CYS A 278 -10.49 -10.85 14.53
CA CYS A 278 -9.21 -10.87 13.84
C CYS A 278 -9.00 -9.62 12.98
N ILE A 279 -10.03 -9.19 12.24
CA ILE A 279 -9.98 -7.95 11.45
C ILE A 279 -9.77 -6.73 12.34
N GLY A 280 -10.45 -6.66 13.49
CA GLY A 280 -10.29 -5.59 14.48
C GLY A 280 -8.88 -5.51 15.05
N ILE A 281 -8.31 -6.65 15.47
CA ILE A 281 -6.93 -6.74 15.96
C ILE A 281 -5.93 -6.32 14.87
N MET A 282 -6.11 -6.82 13.64
CA MET A 282 -5.23 -6.45 12.53
C MET A 282 -5.33 -4.97 12.19
N ALA A 283 -6.52 -4.37 12.23
CA ALA A 283 -6.68 -2.93 12.01
C ALA A 283 -5.89 -2.12 13.05
N LEU A 284 -5.90 -2.54 14.32
CA LEU A 284 -5.14 -1.89 15.38
C LEU A 284 -3.61 -2.02 15.17
N ILE A 285 -3.14 -3.15 14.64
CA ILE A 285 -1.71 -3.43 14.42
C ILE A 285 -1.18 -2.77 13.15
N VAL A 286 -1.95 -2.77 12.07
CA VAL A 286 -1.49 -2.26 10.76
C VAL A 286 -1.25 -0.75 10.78
N ILE A 287 -1.97 0.01 11.62
CA ILE A 287 -1.79 1.46 11.74
C ILE A 287 -0.36 1.83 12.22
N PRO A 288 0.12 1.38 13.40
CA PRO A 288 1.47 1.69 13.84
C PRO A 288 2.55 1.09 12.92
N VAL A 289 2.31 -0.08 12.33
CA VAL A 289 3.23 -0.66 11.32
C VAL A 289 3.37 0.27 10.12
N ALA A 290 2.26 0.74 9.57
CA ALA A 290 2.27 1.62 8.41
C ALA A 290 2.95 2.97 8.74
N VAL A 291 2.76 3.52 9.93
CA VAL A 291 3.48 4.74 10.35
C VAL A 291 4.97 4.47 10.54
N SER A 292 5.33 3.32 11.12
CA SER A 292 6.72 2.89 11.33
C SER A 292 7.48 2.76 10.01
N VAL A 293 6.92 2.04 9.02
CA VAL A 293 7.59 1.77 7.74
C VAL A 293 8.01 3.05 7.03
N HIS A 294 7.14 4.05 6.88
CA HIS A 294 7.54 5.31 6.23
C HIS A 294 8.51 6.13 7.07
N THR A 295 8.42 6.02 8.40
CA THR A 295 9.40 6.64 9.28
C THR A 295 10.78 6.01 9.09
N VAL A 296 10.87 4.68 8.98
CA VAL A 296 12.11 3.96 8.70
C VAL A 296 12.67 4.29 7.31
N VAL A 297 11.82 4.34 6.28
CA VAL A 297 12.19 4.81 4.94
C VAL A 297 12.80 6.22 5.01
N SER A 298 12.22 7.10 5.83
CA SER A 298 12.75 8.46 6.01
C SER A 298 14.12 8.48 6.70
N TYR A 299 14.38 7.53 7.63
CA TYR A 299 15.64 7.42 8.35
C TYR A 299 16.82 7.03 7.47
N VAL A 300 16.56 6.36 6.33
CA VAL A 300 17.57 6.14 5.29
C VAL A 300 18.19 7.46 4.82
N PHE A 301 17.42 8.55 4.82
CA PHE A 301 17.90 9.89 4.50
C PHE A 301 18.33 10.66 5.75
N SER A 302 17.46 10.76 6.76
CA SER A 302 17.65 11.71 7.86
C SER A 302 18.75 11.37 8.85
N MET A 303 19.14 10.10 8.92
CA MET A 303 20.28 9.66 9.73
C MET A 303 21.63 9.84 9.01
N THR A 304 21.63 10.36 7.79
CA THR A 304 22.87 10.69 7.08
C THR A 304 23.28 12.14 7.36
N ILE A 305 24.56 12.43 7.14
CA ILE A 305 25.13 13.78 7.28
C ILE A 305 25.02 14.62 6.00
N GLN A 306 24.25 14.17 5.01
CA GLN A 306 24.10 14.91 3.75
C GLN A 306 23.29 16.19 4.00
N PRO A 307 23.69 17.32 3.38
CA PRO A 307 23.02 18.58 3.62
C PRO A 307 21.55 18.50 3.16
N MET A 308 20.65 19.15 3.89
CA MET A 308 19.18 19.04 3.79
C MET A 308 18.57 17.64 4.02
N TRP A 309 19.33 16.56 4.18
CA TRP A 309 18.74 15.27 4.59
C TRP A 309 18.63 15.17 6.10
N HIS A 310 19.62 15.70 6.83
CA HIS A 310 19.67 15.62 8.28
C HIS A 310 18.61 16.51 8.97
N SER A 311 17.37 16.02 9.01
CA SER A 311 16.23 16.73 9.59
C SER A 311 15.35 15.79 10.42
N ALA A 312 14.95 16.23 11.61
CA ALA A 312 14.07 15.49 12.50
C ALA A 312 12.61 15.44 11.99
N ILE A 313 12.22 16.33 11.07
CA ILE A 313 10.84 16.41 10.57
C ILE A 313 10.52 15.33 9.53
N PHE A 314 11.54 14.66 8.96
CA PHE A 314 11.41 13.74 7.84
C PHE A 314 10.49 12.55 8.14
N GLY A 315 10.50 12.00 9.36
CA GLY A 315 9.62 10.89 9.73
C GLY A 315 8.14 11.22 9.53
N PRO A 316 7.58 12.18 10.30
CA PRO A 316 6.20 12.63 10.12
C PRO A 316 5.92 13.17 8.72
N TYR A 317 6.87 13.88 8.10
CA TYR A 317 6.69 14.45 6.77
C TYR A 317 6.51 13.38 5.69
N PHE A 318 7.31 12.31 5.71
CA PHE A 318 7.19 11.19 4.79
C PHE A 318 5.86 10.45 4.98
N VAL A 319 5.43 10.24 6.23
CA VAL A 319 4.14 9.60 6.55
C VAL A 319 2.97 10.42 6.01
N VAL A 320 2.98 11.75 6.18
CA VAL A 320 1.94 12.64 5.62
C VAL A 320 1.93 12.56 4.10
N GLY A 321 3.11 12.64 3.46
CA GLY A 321 3.21 12.49 2.00
C GLY A 321 2.74 11.13 1.48
N ALA A 322 3.00 10.05 2.22
CA ALA A 322 2.54 8.71 1.86
C ALA A 322 1.00 8.61 1.89
N ILE A 323 0.37 9.09 2.97
CA ILE A 323 -1.09 9.14 3.08
C ILE A 323 -1.67 10.01 1.95
N PHE A 324 -1.07 11.18 1.71
CA PHE A 324 -1.54 12.12 0.69
C PHE A 324 -1.51 11.55 -0.73
N SER A 325 -0.35 11.04 -1.15
CA SER A 325 -0.16 10.40 -2.47
C SER A 325 -1.02 9.14 -2.65
N GLY A 326 -1.16 8.34 -1.60
CA GLY A 326 -1.94 7.12 -1.69
C GLY A 326 -3.46 7.37 -1.75
N ILE A 327 -4.01 8.36 -1.04
CA ILE A 327 -5.45 8.69 -1.15
C ILE A 327 -5.74 9.17 -2.57
N ALA A 328 -4.85 9.98 -3.16
CA ALA A 328 -4.96 10.40 -4.55
C ALA A 328 -4.95 9.20 -5.52
N ALA A 329 -4.05 8.24 -5.32
CA ALA A 329 -4.00 7.01 -6.13
C ALA A 329 -5.27 6.15 -5.96
N LEU A 330 -5.79 6.03 -4.74
CA LEU A 330 -7.04 5.32 -4.44
C LEU A 330 -8.23 5.93 -5.18
N ILE A 331 -8.36 7.27 -5.17
CA ILE A 331 -9.42 7.98 -5.88
C ILE A 331 -9.36 7.68 -7.39
N ILE A 332 -8.16 7.72 -7.98
CA ILE A 332 -7.96 7.43 -9.40
C ILE A 332 -8.37 5.99 -9.72
N ALA A 333 -7.92 5.02 -8.93
CA ALA A 333 -8.26 3.62 -9.10
C ALA A 333 -9.79 3.38 -8.96
N MET A 334 -10.42 3.98 -7.95
CA MET A 334 -11.88 3.91 -7.76
C MET A 334 -12.64 4.51 -8.94
N ALA A 335 -12.19 5.63 -9.49
CA ALA A 335 -12.82 6.25 -10.64
C ALA A 335 -12.74 5.37 -11.89
N ILE A 336 -11.57 4.76 -12.12
CA ILE A 336 -11.35 3.82 -13.23
C ILE A 336 -12.26 2.59 -13.08
N LEU A 337 -12.31 1.98 -11.88
CA LEU A 337 -13.18 0.83 -11.60
C LEU A 337 -14.66 1.17 -11.78
N ARG A 338 -15.08 2.33 -11.28
CA ARG A 338 -16.45 2.83 -11.39
C ARG A 338 -16.88 2.95 -12.85
N TRP A 339 -16.00 3.45 -13.71
CA TRP A 339 -16.27 3.59 -15.14
C TRP A 339 -16.18 2.26 -15.89
N ALA A 340 -15.14 1.46 -15.66
CA ALA A 340 -14.86 0.24 -16.42
C ALA A 340 -15.86 -0.89 -16.13
N TYR A 341 -16.33 -1.01 -14.89
CA TYR A 341 -17.24 -2.08 -14.45
C TYR A 341 -18.66 -1.59 -14.13
N GLY A 342 -18.98 -0.32 -14.38
CA GLY A 342 -20.32 0.22 -14.11
C GLY A 342 -20.72 0.20 -12.64
N LEU A 343 -19.76 0.26 -11.70
CA LEU A 343 -19.99 0.12 -10.26
C LEU A 343 -20.58 1.38 -9.60
N GLY A 344 -21.49 2.08 -10.27
CA GLY A 344 -21.97 3.38 -9.83
C GLY A 344 -22.83 3.38 -8.58
N ASP A 345 -23.56 2.30 -8.37
CA ASP A 345 -24.45 2.13 -7.21
C ASP A 345 -23.66 1.77 -5.94
N TYR A 346 -22.48 1.18 -6.11
CA TYR A 346 -21.55 0.87 -5.02
C TYR A 346 -20.60 2.04 -4.76
N LEU A 347 -19.90 2.53 -5.79
CA LEU A 347 -18.96 3.65 -5.72
C LEU A 347 -19.68 4.99 -5.98
N ARG A 348 -20.59 5.31 -5.07
CA ARG A 348 -21.41 6.54 -5.08
C ARG A 348 -20.57 7.81 -4.92
N PRO A 349 -21.06 8.98 -5.39
CA PRO A 349 -20.36 10.27 -5.25
C PRO A 349 -19.94 10.61 -3.82
N ILE A 350 -20.70 10.18 -2.81
CA ILE A 350 -20.38 10.41 -1.39
C ILE A 350 -18.98 9.92 -1.00
N HIS A 351 -18.52 8.78 -1.56
CA HIS A 351 -17.19 8.26 -1.27
C HIS A 351 -16.10 9.20 -1.80
N PHE A 352 -16.28 9.74 -3.02
CA PHE A 352 -15.36 10.71 -3.61
C PHE A 352 -15.38 12.04 -2.84
N GLN A 353 -16.55 12.47 -2.36
CA GLN A 353 -16.67 13.71 -1.58
C GLN A 353 -15.94 13.61 -0.22
N ASN A 354 -16.11 12.48 0.47
CA ASN A 354 -15.46 12.23 1.75
C ASN A 354 -13.94 12.08 1.58
N LEU A 355 -13.49 11.31 0.58
CA LEU A 355 -12.07 11.20 0.24
C LEU A 355 -11.49 12.54 -0.21
N GLY A 356 -12.23 13.34 -0.97
CA GLY A 356 -11.82 14.69 -1.37
C GLY A 356 -11.72 15.66 -0.20
N ALA A 357 -12.55 15.52 0.84
CA ALA A 357 -12.42 16.27 2.08
C ALA A 357 -11.13 15.89 2.82
N LEU A 358 -10.85 14.59 2.92
CA LEU A 358 -9.61 14.10 3.52
C LEU A 358 -8.38 14.58 2.74
N LEU A 359 -8.45 14.52 1.40
CA LEU A 359 -7.38 14.98 0.52
C LEU A 359 -7.10 16.48 0.66
N LEU A 360 -8.13 17.30 0.86
CA LEU A 360 -7.98 18.74 1.14
C LEU A 360 -7.24 18.99 2.46
N VAL A 361 -7.60 18.26 3.53
CA VAL A 361 -6.89 18.37 4.82
C VAL A 361 -5.44 17.94 4.66
N MET A 362 -5.19 16.83 3.96
CA MET A 362 -3.83 16.35 3.71
C MET A 362 -3.02 17.33 2.85
N CYS A 363 -3.64 18.02 1.89
CA CYS A 363 -3.01 19.06 1.07
C CYS A 363 -2.50 20.23 1.94
N CYS A 364 -3.31 20.71 2.89
CA CYS A 364 -2.88 21.74 3.84
C CYS A 364 -1.78 21.23 4.79
N LEU A 365 -1.91 20.00 5.28
CA LEU A 365 -0.93 19.40 6.18
C LEU A 365 0.42 19.20 5.49
N TRP A 366 0.42 18.72 4.24
CA TRP A 366 1.61 18.58 3.42
C TRP A 366 2.30 19.93 3.20
N LEU A 367 1.54 20.99 2.88
CA LEU A 367 2.10 22.33 2.74
C LEU A 367 2.71 22.81 4.06
N TYR A 368 2.06 22.56 5.20
CA TYR A 368 2.59 22.90 6.52
C TYR A 368 3.95 22.25 6.76
N PHE A 369 4.08 20.94 6.55
CA PHE A 369 5.35 20.25 6.73
C PHE A 369 6.43 20.72 5.74
N THR A 370 6.05 20.93 4.48
CA THR A 370 6.95 21.50 3.46
C THR A 370 7.44 22.88 3.89
N PHE A 371 6.53 23.74 4.35
CA PHE A 371 6.87 25.06 4.85
C PHE A 371 7.79 24.99 6.07
N CYS A 372 7.47 24.12 7.04
CA CYS A 372 8.28 23.90 8.24
C CYS A 372 9.72 23.48 7.89
N GLU A 373 9.92 22.55 6.97
CA GLU A 373 11.25 22.11 6.55
C GLU A 373 12.05 23.26 5.92
N PHE A 374 11.43 24.04 5.04
CA PHE A 374 12.11 25.13 4.35
C PHE A 374 12.39 26.32 5.29
N ILE A 375 11.46 26.68 6.18
CA ILE A 375 11.66 27.79 7.12
C ILE A 375 12.71 27.46 8.18
N THR A 376 12.75 26.23 8.69
CA THR A 376 13.77 25.83 9.67
C THR A 376 15.15 25.76 9.03
N THR A 377 15.25 25.26 7.79
CA THR A 377 16.49 25.26 7.01
C THR A 377 16.99 26.70 6.77
N TRP A 378 16.10 27.60 6.34
CA TRP A 378 16.42 29.01 6.14
C TRP A 378 16.84 29.71 7.44
N TYR A 379 16.14 29.44 8.54
CA TYR A 379 16.46 30.00 9.86
C TYR A 379 17.81 29.52 10.38
N GLY A 380 18.14 28.23 10.20
CA GLY A 380 19.44 27.68 10.58
C GLY A 380 20.60 28.21 9.72
N ALA A 381 20.33 28.56 8.46
CA ALA A 381 21.24 29.21 7.53
C ALA A 381 22.63 28.55 7.39
N ALA A 382 22.72 27.22 7.59
CA ALA A 382 23.98 26.50 7.45
C ALA A 382 24.49 26.61 5.99
N PRO A 383 25.77 26.94 5.75
CA PRO A 383 26.27 27.19 4.40
C PRO A 383 26.03 26.04 3.42
N ASP A 384 26.27 24.79 3.86
CA ASP A 384 26.09 23.59 3.05
C ASP A 384 24.62 23.39 2.64
N ASP A 385 23.68 23.62 3.57
CA ASP A 385 22.23 23.50 3.31
C ASP A 385 21.72 24.60 2.39
N MET A 386 22.23 25.83 2.56
CA MET A 386 21.81 26.99 1.76
C MET A 386 22.12 26.83 0.27
N VAL A 387 23.22 26.15 -0.08
CA VAL A 387 23.54 25.86 -1.49
C VAL A 387 22.43 25.02 -2.14
N ILE A 388 21.96 23.99 -1.44
CA ILE A 388 20.87 23.12 -1.93
C ILE A 388 19.53 23.87 -1.89
N PHE A 389 19.26 24.59 -0.82
CA PHE A 389 18.05 25.40 -0.64
C PHE A 389 17.82 26.36 -1.80
N TRP A 390 18.83 27.17 -2.14
CA TRP A 390 18.74 28.10 -3.26
C TRP A 390 18.70 27.39 -4.62
N SER A 391 19.37 26.23 -4.76
CA SER A 391 19.27 25.42 -5.98
C SER A 391 17.82 24.96 -6.27
N LYS A 392 17.03 24.72 -5.22
CA LYS A 392 15.63 24.31 -5.30
C LYS A 392 14.68 25.48 -5.51
N LEU A 393 14.93 26.66 -4.92
CA LEU A 393 14.00 27.80 -5.00
C LEU A 393 14.19 28.66 -6.26
N THR A 394 15.44 28.97 -6.62
CA THR A 394 15.78 29.89 -7.72
C THR A 394 16.82 29.34 -8.70
N GLY A 395 17.47 28.23 -8.37
CA GLY A 395 18.49 27.60 -9.21
C GLY A 395 17.95 26.56 -10.19
N ALA A 396 18.82 25.61 -10.57
CA ALA A 396 18.55 24.61 -11.60
C ALA A 396 17.34 23.71 -11.31
N TYR A 397 16.99 23.51 -10.05
CA TYR A 397 15.85 22.67 -9.65
C TYR A 397 14.56 23.45 -9.38
N ALA A 398 14.57 24.78 -9.56
CA ALA A 398 13.40 25.63 -9.39
C ALA A 398 12.18 25.21 -10.22
N PRO A 399 12.31 24.84 -11.52
CA PRO A 399 11.16 24.38 -12.29
C PRO A 399 10.47 23.16 -11.66
N TYR A 400 11.25 22.20 -11.15
CA TYR A 400 10.71 21.00 -10.51
C TYR A 400 10.05 21.35 -9.17
N PHE A 401 10.67 22.22 -8.36
CA PHE A 401 10.14 22.64 -7.07
C PHE A 401 8.82 23.39 -7.21
N TRP A 402 8.73 24.37 -8.10
CA TRP A 402 7.50 25.13 -8.32
C TRP A 402 6.41 24.28 -8.98
N THR A 403 6.79 23.32 -9.84
CA THR A 403 5.85 22.31 -10.37
C THR A 403 5.31 21.43 -9.25
N MET A 404 6.15 20.97 -8.31
CA MET A 404 5.72 20.22 -7.12
C MET A 404 4.73 21.06 -6.29
N ILE A 405 5.03 22.32 -5.99
CA ILE A 405 4.11 23.20 -5.24
C ILE A 405 2.78 23.40 -5.99
N ALA A 406 2.83 23.60 -7.31
CA ALA A 406 1.62 23.77 -8.12
C ALA A 406 0.74 22.51 -8.12
N THR A 407 1.36 21.33 -8.24
CA THR A 407 0.67 20.04 -8.40
C THR A 407 0.26 19.40 -7.07
N CYS A 408 0.98 19.65 -5.98
CA CYS A 408 0.63 19.17 -4.64
C CYS A 408 -0.28 20.12 -3.86
N PHE A 409 -0.18 21.44 -4.09
CA PHE A 409 -0.95 22.43 -3.33
C PHE A 409 -1.87 23.29 -4.20
N VAL A 410 -1.34 24.09 -5.13
CA VAL A 410 -2.14 25.13 -5.81
C VAL A 410 -3.33 24.55 -6.57
N ILE A 411 -3.11 23.56 -7.44
CA ILE A 411 -4.18 22.92 -8.23
C ILE A 411 -5.13 22.12 -7.34
N PRO A 412 -4.66 21.20 -6.46
CA PRO A 412 -5.58 20.41 -5.65
C PRO A 412 -6.36 21.25 -4.64
N PHE A 413 -5.72 22.22 -3.98
CA PHE A 413 -6.38 23.11 -3.03
C PHE A 413 -7.49 23.92 -3.70
N THR A 414 -7.21 24.55 -4.85
CA THR A 414 -8.22 25.36 -5.57
C THR A 414 -9.41 24.52 -6.03
N VAL A 415 -9.16 23.32 -6.57
CA VAL A 415 -10.23 22.42 -7.01
C VAL A 415 -11.03 21.88 -5.82
N LEU A 416 -10.37 21.42 -4.76
CA LEU A 416 -11.03 20.80 -3.61
C LEU A 416 -11.69 21.80 -2.65
N ALA A 417 -11.22 23.04 -2.59
CA ALA A 417 -11.89 24.12 -1.86
C ALA A 417 -13.13 24.64 -2.61
N SER A 418 -13.23 24.40 -3.91
CA SER A 418 -14.37 24.80 -4.74
C SER A 418 -15.56 23.81 -4.67
N PRO A 419 -16.74 24.18 -5.21
CA PRO A 419 -17.86 23.25 -5.37
C PRO A 419 -17.54 21.99 -6.19
N LEU A 420 -16.46 22.00 -6.98
CA LEU A 420 -16.02 20.85 -7.78
C LEU A 420 -15.69 19.63 -6.92
N ARG A 421 -15.33 19.80 -5.64
CA ARG A 421 -15.15 18.69 -4.69
C ARG A 421 -16.40 17.81 -4.54
N LYS A 422 -17.59 18.36 -4.80
CA LYS A 422 -18.84 17.59 -4.74
C LYS A 422 -19.00 16.61 -5.91
N THR A 423 -18.17 16.74 -6.94
CA THR A 423 -18.25 15.95 -8.17
C THR A 423 -17.13 14.91 -8.23
N VAL A 424 -17.41 13.75 -8.83
CA VAL A 424 -16.39 12.71 -9.04
C VAL A 424 -15.24 13.25 -9.91
N ALA A 425 -15.56 13.95 -10.99
CA ALA A 425 -14.58 14.51 -11.91
C ALA A 425 -13.65 15.53 -11.22
N GLY A 426 -14.19 16.45 -10.41
CA GLY A 426 -13.38 17.43 -9.69
C GLY A 426 -12.37 16.80 -8.74
N VAL A 427 -12.79 15.78 -7.97
CA VAL A 427 -11.89 15.08 -7.04
C VAL A 427 -10.79 14.30 -7.79
N VAL A 428 -11.11 13.70 -8.95
CA VAL A 428 -10.13 13.03 -9.82
C VAL A 428 -9.15 14.02 -10.44
N ILE A 429 -9.63 15.17 -10.95
CA ILE A 429 -8.80 16.24 -11.50
C ILE A 429 -7.81 16.77 -10.45
N ALA A 430 -8.19 16.82 -9.17
CA ALA A 430 -7.28 17.19 -8.09
C ALA A 430 -6.26 16.08 -7.76
N SER A 431 -6.66 14.81 -7.87
CA SER A 431 -5.82 13.66 -7.47
C SER A 431 -4.70 13.35 -8.46
N VAL A 432 -4.92 13.50 -9.77
CA VAL A 432 -3.89 13.20 -10.79
C VAL A 432 -2.63 14.07 -10.63
N PRO A 433 -2.72 15.41 -10.49
CA PRO A 433 -1.55 16.25 -10.21
C PRO A 433 -0.82 15.87 -8.92
N ILE A 434 -1.54 15.49 -7.86
CA ILE A 434 -0.92 15.10 -6.58
C ILE A 434 0.03 13.93 -6.78
N CYS A 435 -0.37 12.89 -7.53
CA CYS A 435 0.53 11.76 -7.79
C CYS A 435 1.83 12.19 -8.49
N VAL A 436 1.75 13.13 -9.44
CA VAL A 436 2.93 13.66 -10.14
C VAL A 436 3.79 14.51 -9.20
N GLY A 437 3.16 15.41 -8.44
CA GLY A 437 3.85 16.29 -7.49
C GLY A 437 4.55 15.53 -6.37
N MET A 438 3.92 14.48 -5.86
CA MET A 438 4.50 13.63 -4.81
C MET A 438 5.68 12.80 -5.32
N TRP A 439 5.67 12.39 -6.59
CA TRP A 439 6.86 11.80 -7.20
C TRP A 439 7.99 12.83 -7.33
N LEU A 440 7.67 14.05 -7.77
CA LEU A 440 8.63 15.16 -7.85
C LEU A 440 9.21 15.53 -6.48
N GLU A 441 8.42 15.47 -5.41
CA GLU A 441 8.90 15.69 -4.05
C GLU A 441 10.00 14.68 -3.68
N ARG A 442 9.79 13.39 -3.95
CA ARG A 442 10.81 12.36 -3.68
C ARG A 442 12.06 12.58 -4.53
N PHE A 443 11.88 12.96 -5.80
CA PHE A 443 12.99 13.31 -6.68
C PHE A 443 13.79 14.51 -6.14
N LEU A 444 13.12 15.56 -5.67
CA LEU A 444 13.71 16.79 -5.13
C LEU A 444 14.37 16.61 -3.76
N ILE A 445 13.93 15.63 -2.98
CA ILE A 445 14.62 15.23 -1.76
C ILE A 445 15.96 14.58 -2.13
N VAL A 446 15.96 13.68 -3.12
CA VAL A 446 17.13 12.84 -3.42
C VAL A 446 18.18 13.54 -4.28
N VAL A 447 17.81 13.95 -5.49
CA VAL A 447 18.78 14.29 -6.55
C VAL A 447 19.55 15.59 -6.29
N PRO A 448 18.90 16.73 -5.93
CA PRO A 448 19.62 17.98 -5.68
C PRO A 448 20.67 17.86 -4.57
N THR A 449 20.37 17.07 -3.53
CA THR A 449 21.27 16.84 -2.41
C THR A 449 22.50 16.04 -2.83
N LEU A 450 22.34 15.01 -3.67
CA LEU A 450 23.48 14.22 -4.13
C LEU A 450 24.30 14.91 -5.22
N VAL A 451 23.68 15.80 -6.01
CA VAL A 451 24.39 16.61 -7.01
C VAL A 451 25.33 17.63 -6.37
N ARG A 452 25.00 18.11 -5.17
CA ARG A 452 25.80 19.03 -4.37
C ARG A 452 26.17 18.37 -3.03
N PRO A 453 27.06 17.37 -3.03
CA PRO A 453 27.50 16.75 -1.80
C PRO A 453 28.28 17.75 -0.95
N ARG A 454 28.45 17.43 0.33
CA ARG A 454 29.18 18.27 1.29
C ARG A 454 30.63 18.60 0.89
N LEU A 455 31.25 17.76 0.07
CA LEU A 455 32.62 18.00 -0.43
C LEU A 455 32.60 18.99 -1.61
N PRO A 456 33.35 20.12 -1.53
CA PRO A 456 33.28 21.21 -2.51
C PRO A 456 33.61 20.83 -3.96
N TYR A 457 34.41 19.79 -4.18
CA TYR A 457 34.97 19.45 -5.49
C TYR A 457 34.16 18.40 -6.27
N LEU A 458 33.16 17.77 -5.65
CA LEU A 458 32.39 16.67 -6.23
C LEU A 458 31.04 17.15 -6.74
N GLY A 459 31.00 18.12 -7.66
CA GLY A 459 29.76 18.49 -8.33
C GLY A 459 29.30 17.39 -9.30
N GLY A 460 28.06 16.93 -9.17
CA GLY A 460 27.47 15.92 -10.05
C GLY A 460 26.50 16.50 -11.09
N HIS A 461 26.13 15.67 -12.06
CA HIS A 461 24.98 15.88 -12.92
C HIS A 461 24.23 14.56 -13.03
N TYR A 462 22.90 14.60 -13.02
CA TYR A 462 22.07 13.42 -13.14
C TYR A 462 20.98 13.64 -14.19
N THR A 463 20.95 12.76 -15.18
CA THR A 463 19.88 12.65 -16.15
C THR A 463 19.47 11.20 -16.26
N PRO A 464 18.19 10.87 -16.08
CA PRO A 464 17.73 9.49 -16.13
C PRO A 464 17.98 8.91 -17.52
N SER A 465 18.49 7.70 -17.55
CA SER A 465 18.65 6.90 -18.75
C SER A 465 17.30 6.38 -19.26
N TRP A 466 17.29 5.89 -20.51
CA TRP A 466 16.12 5.19 -21.05
C TRP A 466 15.76 3.94 -20.23
N VAL A 467 16.73 3.30 -19.58
CA VAL A 467 16.54 2.11 -18.73
C VAL A 467 15.71 2.47 -17.50
N GLU A 468 16.09 3.53 -16.79
CA GLU A 468 15.40 4.00 -15.59
C GLU A 468 13.96 4.44 -15.90
N VAL A 469 13.75 5.16 -17.01
CA VAL A 469 12.41 5.57 -17.46
C VAL A 469 11.57 4.36 -17.88
N SER A 470 12.17 3.37 -18.56
CA SER A 470 11.49 2.13 -18.95
C SER A 470 11.04 1.32 -17.74
N LEU A 471 11.86 1.25 -16.70
CA LEU A 471 11.53 0.54 -15.47
C LEU A 471 10.43 1.25 -14.68
N LEU A 472 10.44 2.58 -14.62
CA LEU A 472 9.33 3.34 -14.05
C LEU A 472 8.01 3.05 -14.78
N ALA A 473 8.01 3.12 -16.12
CA ALA A 473 6.84 2.79 -16.93
C ALA A 473 6.37 1.35 -16.70
N ALA A 474 7.30 0.41 -16.57
CA ALA A 474 7.02 -0.99 -16.28
C ALA A 474 6.43 -1.21 -14.88
N CYS A 475 6.83 -0.42 -13.87
CA CYS A 475 6.21 -0.47 -12.54
C CYS A 475 4.73 -0.04 -12.61
N PHE A 476 4.43 1.08 -13.27
CA PHE A 476 3.04 1.54 -13.47
C PHE A 476 2.21 0.51 -14.26
N ALA A 477 2.77 -0.03 -15.34
CA ALA A 477 2.10 -1.03 -16.16
C ALA A 477 1.89 -2.35 -15.41
N GLY A 478 2.91 -2.80 -14.67
CA GLY A 478 2.92 -4.04 -13.92
C GLY A 478 1.89 -4.04 -12.80
N PHE A 479 1.82 -2.99 -11.98
CA PHE A 479 0.81 -2.95 -10.92
C PHE A 479 -0.59 -2.85 -11.52
N SER A 480 -0.78 -2.05 -12.58
CA SER A 480 -2.08 -1.92 -13.25
C SER A 480 -2.53 -3.25 -13.84
N LEU A 481 -1.60 -4.03 -14.41
CA LEU A 481 -1.87 -5.38 -14.90
C LEU A 481 -2.27 -6.31 -13.76
N LEU A 482 -1.52 -6.35 -12.67
CA LEU A 482 -1.86 -7.16 -11.49
C LEU A 482 -3.22 -6.76 -10.89
N TYR A 483 -3.56 -5.47 -10.93
CA TYR A 483 -4.85 -4.97 -10.47
C TYR A 483 -6.00 -5.47 -11.35
N VAL A 484 -5.85 -5.38 -12.69
CA VAL A 484 -6.82 -5.94 -13.64
C VAL A 484 -6.96 -7.45 -13.44
N LEU A 485 -5.85 -8.18 -13.30
CA LEU A 485 -5.87 -9.61 -13.01
C LEU A 485 -6.60 -9.91 -11.71
N PHE A 486 -6.34 -9.16 -10.63
CA PHE A 486 -7.05 -9.33 -9.36
C PHE A 486 -8.56 -9.22 -9.53
N THR A 487 -9.05 -8.20 -10.26
CA THR A 487 -10.50 -8.02 -10.51
C THR A 487 -11.15 -9.15 -11.33
N ARG A 488 -10.34 -10.00 -11.97
CA ARG A 488 -10.81 -11.17 -12.73
C ARG A 488 -10.86 -12.45 -11.87
N PHE A 489 -10.17 -12.48 -10.74
CA PHE A 489 -10.15 -13.61 -9.82
C PHE A 489 -10.97 -13.37 -8.55
N PHE A 490 -11.09 -12.13 -8.11
CA PHE A 490 -11.71 -11.75 -6.84
C PHE A 490 -12.60 -10.50 -7.00
N PRO A 491 -13.68 -10.37 -6.22
CA PRO A 491 -14.57 -9.23 -6.31
C PRO A 491 -13.91 -8.00 -5.68
N ILE A 492 -13.93 -6.84 -6.36
CA ILE A 492 -13.20 -5.64 -5.92
C ILE A 492 -13.89 -4.87 -4.80
N VAL A 493 -15.21 -5.06 -4.63
CA VAL A 493 -16.02 -4.54 -3.53
C VAL A 493 -16.32 -5.69 -2.58
N SER A 494 -16.24 -5.46 -1.26
CA SER A 494 -16.59 -6.47 -0.25
C SER A 494 -18.10 -6.67 -0.19
N ILE A 495 -18.56 -7.84 -0.66
CA ILE A 495 -19.99 -8.16 -0.75
C ILE A 495 -20.56 -8.28 0.66
N TRP A 496 -19.89 -9.05 1.52
CA TRP A 496 -20.37 -9.26 2.90
C TRP A 496 -20.39 -7.98 3.74
N GLU A 497 -19.35 -7.13 3.65
CA GLU A 497 -19.32 -5.87 4.43
C GLU A 497 -20.41 -4.92 3.92
N VAL A 498 -20.59 -4.78 2.60
CA VAL A 498 -21.65 -3.93 2.05
C VAL A 498 -23.03 -4.46 2.46
N ARG A 499 -23.23 -5.79 2.46
CA ARG A 499 -24.48 -6.43 2.87
C ARG A 499 -24.82 -6.13 4.33
N GLU A 500 -23.88 -6.34 5.23
CA GLU A 500 -24.04 -6.07 6.66
C GLU A 500 -24.33 -4.57 6.91
N GLY A 501 -23.64 -3.68 6.19
CA GLY A 501 -23.89 -2.23 6.28
C GLY A 501 -25.28 -1.83 5.80
N GLN A 502 -25.80 -2.48 4.75
CA GLN A 502 -27.17 -2.27 4.29
C GLN A 502 -28.21 -2.76 5.31
N GLU A 503 -27.99 -3.93 5.92
CA GLU A 503 -28.89 -4.48 6.92
C GLU A 503 -28.98 -3.60 8.17
N HIS A 504 -27.83 -3.13 8.67
CA HIS A 504 -27.79 -2.21 9.81
C HIS A 504 -28.44 -0.86 9.47
N ALA A 505 -28.13 -0.29 8.30
CA ALA A 505 -28.70 0.99 7.88
C ALA A 505 -30.22 0.91 7.69
N VAL A 506 -30.73 -0.18 7.10
CA VAL A 506 -32.18 -0.40 6.95
C VAL A 506 -32.84 -0.52 8.34
N ALA A 507 -32.26 -1.28 9.27
CA ALA A 507 -32.79 -1.41 10.61
C ALA A 507 -32.84 -0.07 11.36
N GLU A 508 -31.79 0.76 11.25
CA GLU A 508 -31.73 2.08 11.87
C GLU A 508 -32.75 3.06 11.26
N VAL A 509 -32.84 3.10 9.92
CA VAL A 509 -33.81 3.94 9.21
C VAL A 509 -35.24 3.50 9.52
N SER A 510 -35.52 2.20 9.53
CA SER A 510 -36.84 1.67 9.89
C SER A 510 -37.24 2.07 11.30
N LYS A 511 -36.36 1.89 12.30
CA LYS A 511 -36.62 2.34 13.67
C LYS A 511 -36.89 3.85 13.75
N ARG A 512 -36.13 4.64 12.99
CA ARG A 512 -36.30 6.09 12.94
C ARG A 512 -37.61 6.49 12.28
N VAL A 513 -38.00 5.83 11.19
CA VAL A 513 -39.30 6.04 10.53
C VAL A 513 -40.44 5.62 11.44
N GLU A 514 -40.34 4.46 12.11
CA GLU A 514 -41.30 3.99 13.12
C GLU A 514 -41.48 5.02 14.25
N SER A 515 -40.41 5.70 14.67
CA SER A 515 -40.50 6.77 15.67
C SER A 515 -41.26 8.02 15.20
N TYR A 516 -41.40 8.21 13.88
CA TYR A 516 -42.17 9.31 13.28
C TYR A 516 -43.61 8.90 12.92
N LEU A 517 -43.92 7.61 12.91
CA LEU A 517 -45.27 7.14 12.67
C LEU A 517 -46.11 7.33 13.95
N PRO A 518 -47.33 7.88 13.85
CA PRO A 518 -48.22 7.93 15.01
C PRO A 518 -48.43 6.50 15.52
N ALA A 519 -48.34 6.32 16.85
CA ALA A 519 -48.56 5.02 17.48
C ALA A 519 -49.87 4.43 16.94
N ALA A 520 -49.81 3.22 16.38
CA ALA A 520 -50.98 2.54 15.85
C ALA A 520 -52.05 2.52 16.95
N GLN A 521 -53.15 3.25 16.74
CA GLN A 521 -54.30 3.23 17.63
C GLN A 521 -54.89 1.82 17.51
N VAL A 522 -54.58 0.98 18.50
CA VAL A 522 -55.20 -0.34 18.71
C VAL A 522 -56.56 -0.15 19.37
#